data_AF-A0A1F2TA84-F1
#
_entry.id   AF-A0A1F2TA84-F1
#
_cell.length_a   1.000
_cell.length_b   1.000
_cell.length_c   1.000
_cell.angle_alpha   90.00
_cell.angle_beta   90.00
_cell.angle_gamma   90.00
#
_symmetry.space_group_name_H-M   'P 1'
#
loop_
_entity.id
_entity.type
_entity.pdbx_description
1 polymer ?
#
loop_
_entity_poly.entity_id
_entity_poly.type
_entity_poly.pdbx_seq_one_letter_code
_entity_poly.pdbx_strand_id
1 'polypeptide(L)'
;MCTLALLGVSLEAQGPEARGRAAQRPLGPLAPGAAPAEAGVSPGEIQQMFDAYVLVQAQDVLQLKDDQYAQFVTRLRALQTVRRRGENQRMMIISQLRRLLQAADGRLDESMVRDRLKMLSDLEASVAAEAKTAQDRLDDVLDLRQQARFRIFEQEMERRKVELVMRTRQANRPQANRPRNF
;
A
#
# COMPACT_ATOMS: atom_id res chain seq x y z
N MET A 1 -8.60 19.62 -4.79
CA MET A 1 -7.79 18.64 -4.03
C MET A 1 -8.43 17.27 -4.24
N CYS A 2 -7.95 16.50 -5.23
CA CYS A 2 -8.53 15.19 -5.56
C CYS A 2 -7.99 14.11 -4.62
N THR A 3 -8.83 13.67 -3.70
CA THR A 3 -8.61 12.47 -2.89
C THR A 3 -8.88 11.24 -3.77
N LEU A 4 -7.83 10.64 -4.34
CA LEU A 4 -7.97 9.42 -5.14
C LEU A 4 -8.14 8.22 -4.21
N ALA A 5 -9.40 7.84 -4.00
CA ALA A 5 -9.80 6.58 -3.40
C ALA A 5 -9.38 5.41 -4.32
N LEU A 6 -8.42 4.59 -3.86
CA LEU A 6 -8.09 3.33 -4.51
C LEU A 6 -9.13 2.25 -4.13
N LEU A 7 -10.00 1.99 -5.10
CA LEU A 7 -10.99 0.92 -5.11
C LEU A 7 -10.31 -0.46 -4.98
N GLY A 8 -10.65 -1.19 -3.91
CA GLY A 8 -10.36 -2.61 -3.78
C GLY A 8 -11.54 -3.43 -4.29
N VAL A 9 -11.45 -3.96 -5.52
CA VAL A 9 -12.42 -4.92 -6.05
C VAL A 9 -12.05 -6.31 -5.51
N SER A 10 -12.92 -6.91 -4.70
CA SER A 10 -12.84 -8.32 -4.29
C SER A 10 -13.79 -9.11 -5.20
N LEU A 11 -13.27 -10.16 -5.84
CA LEU A 11 -14.07 -11.07 -6.68
C LEU A 11 -14.53 -12.24 -5.82
N GLU A 12 -15.83 -12.34 -5.63
CA GLU A 12 -16.52 -13.43 -4.96
C GLU A 12 -16.73 -14.60 -5.94
N ALA A 13 -16.42 -15.82 -5.51
CA ALA A 13 -16.81 -17.04 -6.21
C ALA A 13 -17.32 -18.04 -5.17
N GLN A 14 -18.61 -18.40 -5.27
CA GLN A 14 -19.29 -19.38 -4.41
C GLN A 14 -19.73 -20.62 -5.21
N GLY A 15 -19.52 -21.80 -4.59
CA GLY A 15 -20.34 -23.02 -4.71
C GLY A 15 -19.74 -24.24 -5.45
N PRO A 16 -20.14 -25.50 -5.15
CA PRO A 16 -20.82 -26.05 -3.96
C PRO A 16 -20.18 -27.37 -3.39
N GLU A 17 -20.85 -27.94 -2.38
CA GLU A 17 -20.50 -29.03 -1.44
C GLU A 17 -20.13 -30.43 -1.99
N ALA A 18 -19.36 -31.20 -1.20
CA ALA A 18 -19.56 -32.66 -1.04
C ALA A 18 -18.99 -33.20 0.30
N ARG A 19 -19.89 -33.77 1.11
CA ARG A 19 -19.62 -34.56 2.33
C ARG A 19 -19.01 -35.93 1.96
N GLY A 20 -17.95 -36.34 2.66
CA GLY A 20 -17.37 -37.69 2.58
C GLY A 20 -16.59 -38.03 3.85
N ARG A 21 -16.79 -39.25 4.37
CA ARG A 21 -16.56 -39.71 5.75
C ARG A 21 -15.15 -40.33 5.93
N ALA A 22 -14.53 -40.03 7.08
CA ALA A 22 -13.62 -40.85 7.90
C ALA A 22 -12.57 -41.80 7.27
N ALA A 23 -11.29 -41.55 7.58
CA ALA A 23 -10.34 -42.58 8.04
C ALA A 23 -9.13 -41.92 8.75
N GLN A 24 -8.75 -42.47 9.91
CA GLN A 24 -7.65 -42.00 10.76
C GLN A 24 -6.32 -42.74 10.46
N ARG A 25 -5.22 -42.04 10.82
CA ARG A 25 -3.84 -42.47 11.16
C ARG A 25 -2.78 -42.42 10.04
N PRO A 26 -1.47 -42.30 10.39
CA PRO A 26 -0.82 -41.78 11.62
C PRO A 26 0.18 -40.62 11.35
N LEU A 27 0.54 -39.90 12.42
CA LEU A 27 1.63 -38.91 12.43
C LEU A 27 2.98 -39.58 12.14
N GLY A 28 3.68 -39.07 11.11
CA GLY A 28 5.10 -39.28 10.83
C GLY A 28 5.84 -37.93 10.75
N PRO A 29 7.18 -37.93 10.80
CA PRO A 29 7.99 -36.83 11.37
C PRO A 29 8.04 -35.55 10.53
N LEU A 30 8.29 -34.43 11.21
CA LEU A 30 8.53 -33.09 10.66
C LEU A 30 9.39 -33.12 9.39
N ALA A 31 8.83 -32.66 8.28
CA ALA A 31 9.61 -32.27 7.12
C ALA A 31 10.36 -30.96 7.42
N PRO A 32 11.69 -30.92 7.28
CA PRO A 32 12.49 -29.70 7.36
C PRO A 32 12.42 -28.94 6.02
N GLY A 33 12.34 -27.62 6.10
CA GLY A 33 12.58 -26.73 4.96
C GLY A 33 11.34 -26.41 4.13
N ALA A 34 10.47 -25.55 4.67
CA ALA A 34 9.81 -24.59 3.79
C ALA A 34 10.94 -23.77 3.15
N ALA A 35 11.31 -24.11 1.92
CA ALA A 35 12.18 -23.27 1.11
C ALA A 35 11.62 -21.83 1.17
N PRO A 36 12.47 -20.81 1.38
CA PRO A 36 11.99 -19.44 1.23
C PRO A 36 11.47 -19.36 -0.19
N ALA A 37 10.16 -19.10 -0.36
CA ALA A 37 9.63 -18.70 -1.64
C ALA A 37 10.57 -17.61 -2.14
N GLU A 38 11.24 -17.85 -3.28
CA GLU A 38 12.12 -16.89 -3.95
C GLU A 38 11.50 -15.51 -3.77
N ALA A 39 12.14 -14.70 -2.91
CA ALA A 39 11.52 -13.52 -2.37
C ALA A 39 11.48 -12.47 -3.48
N GLY A 40 10.45 -12.55 -4.32
CA GLY A 40 10.10 -11.47 -5.22
C GLY A 40 10.02 -10.18 -4.42
N VAL A 41 10.53 -9.09 -4.99
CA VAL A 41 10.63 -7.77 -4.35
C VAL A 41 9.35 -7.47 -3.58
N SER A 42 9.47 -7.29 -2.26
CA SER A 42 8.28 -7.11 -1.42
C SER A 42 7.57 -5.80 -1.75
N PRO A 43 6.25 -5.66 -1.55
CA PRO A 43 5.56 -4.40 -1.80
C PRO A 43 6.15 -3.21 -1.03
N GLY A 44 6.67 -3.45 0.18
CA GLY A 44 7.34 -2.43 0.99
C GLY A 44 8.70 -2.02 0.42
N GLU A 45 9.42 -2.95 -0.19
CA GLU A 45 10.70 -2.69 -0.85
C GLU A 45 10.52 -1.90 -2.16
N ILE A 46 9.50 -2.24 -2.96
CA ILE A 46 9.10 -1.43 -4.14
C ILE A 46 8.82 0.01 -3.74
N GLN A 47 8.13 0.22 -2.62
CA GLN A 47 7.84 1.55 -2.10
C GLN A 47 9.13 2.30 -1.71
N GLN A 48 10.08 1.65 -1.03
CA GLN A 48 11.36 2.28 -0.67
C GLN A 48 12.19 2.66 -1.90
N MET A 49 12.26 1.77 -2.90
CA MET A 49 12.94 2.04 -4.17
C MET A 49 12.31 3.23 -4.88
N PHE A 50 10.98 3.29 -4.90
CA PHE A 50 10.24 4.39 -5.49
C PHE A 50 10.47 5.71 -4.75
N ASP A 51 10.47 5.71 -3.42
CA ASP A 51 10.73 6.90 -2.61
C ASP A 51 12.16 7.45 -2.83
N ALA A 52 13.14 6.55 -3.02
CA ALA A 52 14.51 6.92 -3.38
C ALA A 52 14.57 7.52 -4.80
N TYR A 53 13.88 6.91 -5.77
CA TYR A 53 13.76 7.44 -7.13
C TYR A 53 13.14 8.85 -7.15
N VAL A 54 12.06 9.07 -6.38
CA VAL A 54 11.42 10.39 -6.24
C VAL A 54 12.40 11.44 -5.73
N LEU A 55 13.24 11.10 -4.74
CA LEU A 55 14.22 12.04 -4.19
C LEU A 55 15.24 12.48 -5.25
N VAL A 56 15.79 11.53 -6.01
CA VAL A 56 16.77 11.81 -7.07
C VAL A 56 16.15 12.66 -8.17
N GLN A 57 14.95 12.29 -8.65
CA GLN A 57 14.27 13.03 -9.70
C GLN A 57 13.84 14.44 -9.28
N ALA A 58 13.46 14.61 -8.00
CA ALA A 58 13.07 15.92 -7.50
C ALA A 58 14.23 16.93 -7.56
N GLN A 59 15.47 16.49 -7.36
CA GLN A 59 16.64 17.36 -7.48
C GLN A 59 16.75 17.98 -8.87
N ASP A 60 16.62 17.14 -9.91
CA ASP A 60 16.73 17.56 -11.31
C ASP A 60 15.56 18.45 -11.72
N VAL A 61 14.32 18.05 -11.39
CA VAL A 61 13.10 18.77 -11.79
C VAL A 61 13.00 20.13 -11.11
N LEU A 62 13.38 20.21 -9.84
CA LEU A 62 13.29 21.44 -9.06
C LEU A 62 14.51 22.34 -9.23
N GLN A 63 15.61 21.83 -9.81
CA GLN A 63 16.87 22.55 -9.94
C GLN A 63 17.31 23.14 -8.60
N LEU A 64 17.31 22.30 -7.56
CA LEU A 64 17.62 22.73 -6.19
C LEU A 64 19.06 23.23 -6.11
N LYS A 65 19.23 24.34 -5.40
CA LYS A 65 20.55 24.82 -4.99
C LYS A 65 21.07 23.99 -3.81
N ASP A 66 22.38 23.97 -3.62
CA ASP A 66 23.03 23.18 -2.56
C ASP A 66 22.54 23.54 -1.15
N ASP A 67 22.27 24.83 -0.90
CA ASP A 67 21.74 25.35 0.37
C ASP A 67 20.28 24.93 0.63
N GLN A 68 19.48 24.80 -0.43
CA GLN A 68 18.11 24.29 -0.36
C GLN A 68 18.07 22.76 -0.23
N TYR A 69 19.01 22.06 -0.86
CA TYR A 69 18.96 20.60 -1.03
C TYR A 69 18.89 19.84 0.30
N ALA A 70 19.77 20.14 1.25
CA ALA A 70 19.81 19.44 2.55
C ALA A 70 18.50 19.61 3.33
N GLN A 71 17.93 20.82 3.30
CA GLN A 71 16.64 21.12 3.94
C GLN A 71 15.50 20.41 3.21
N PHE A 72 15.47 20.49 1.88
CA PHE A 72 14.46 19.84 1.05
C PHE A 72 14.41 18.33 1.28
N VAL A 73 15.56 17.64 1.26
CA VAL A 73 15.65 16.19 1.51
C VAL A 73 15.01 15.85 2.86
N THR A 74 15.35 16.60 3.90
CA THR A 74 14.83 16.39 5.25
C THR A 74 13.30 16.55 5.30
N ARG A 75 12.76 17.63 4.69
CA ARG A 75 11.32 17.89 4.65
C ARG A 75 10.56 16.86 3.80
N LEU A 76 11.12 16.47 2.65
CA LEU A 76 10.52 15.46 1.78
C LEU A 76 10.47 14.09 2.48
N ARG A 77 11.53 13.70 3.19
CA ARG A 77 11.54 12.46 3.99
C ARG A 77 10.50 12.48 5.10
N ALA A 78 10.27 13.64 5.73
CA ALA A 78 9.20 13.77 6.72
C ALA A 78 7.82 13.55 6.10
N LEU A 79 7.54 14.17 4.94
CA LEU A 79 6.29 13.96 4.20
C LEU A 79 6.10 12.50 3.78
N GLN A 80 7.13 11.87 3.20
CA GLN A 80 7.11 10.45 2.83
C GLN A 80 6.84 9.55 4.04
N THR A 81 7.42 9.88 5.20
CA THR A 81 7.22 9.12 6.45
C THR A 81 5.77 9.17 6.92
N VAL A 82 5.15 10.36 6.91
CA VAL A 82 3.73 10.53 7.27
C VAL A 82 2.84 9.69 6.35
N ARG A 83 3.04 9.79 5.03
CA ARG A 83 2.26 9.04 4.03
C ARG A 83 2.40 7.52 4.23
N ARG A 84 3.64 7.04 4.37
CA ARG A 84 3.92 5.61 4.58
C ARG A 84 3.29 5.08 5.86
N ARG A 85 3.41 5.81 6.97
CA ARG A 85 2.81 5.42 8.24
C ARG A 85 1.29 5.32 8.12
N GLY A 86 0.67 6.32 7.49
CA GLY A 86 -0.77 6.34 7.23
C GLY A 86 -1.24 5.15 6.40
N GLU A 87 -0.58 4.86 5.28
CA GLU A 87 -0.92 3.72 4.42
C GLU A 87 -0.77 2.37 5.15
N ASN A 88 0.31 2.20 5.92
CA ASN A 88 0.53 0.97 6.70
C ASN A 88 -0.57 0.75 7.74
N GLN A 89 -0.93 1.81 8.49
CA GLN A 89 -2.00 1.75 9.49
C GLN A 89 -3.36 1.53 8.84
N ARG A 90 -3.63 2.17 7.71
CA ARG A 90 -4.84 1.98 6.93
C ARG A 90 -4.97 0.54 6.45
N MET A 91 -3.91 -0.04 5.89
CA MET A 91 -3.88 -1.44 5.45
C MET A 91 -4.17 -2.41 6.61
N MET A 92 -3.61 -2.14 7.78
CA MET A 92 -3.88 -2.92 8.99
C MET A 92 -5.37 -2.86 9.37
N ILE A 93 -5.98 -1.67 9.44
CA ILE A 93 -7.40 -1.52 9.79
C ILE A 93 -8.31 -2.19 8.75
N ILE A 94 -8.01 -2.02 7.46
CA ILE A 94 -8.75 -2.69 6.38
C ILE A 94 -8.65 -4.22 6.50
N SER A 95 -7.48 -4.77 6.84
CA SER A 95 -7.34 -6.21 7.08
C SER A 95 -8.17 -6.71 8.28
N GLN A 96 -8.33 -5.87 9.31
CA GLN A 96 -9.15 -6.20 10.47
C GLN A 96 -10.63 -6.16 10.11
N LEU A 97 -11.08 -5.14 9.36
CA LEU A 97 -12.45 -5.06 8.84
C LEU A 97 -12.80 -6.27 7.98
N ARG A 98 -11.92 -6.67 7.04
CA ARG A 98 -12.14 -7.88 6.23
C ARG A 98 -12.31 -9.14 7.08
N ARG A 99 -11.49 -9.30 8.12
CA ARG A 99 -11.60 -10.45 9.05
C ARG A 99 -12.92 -10.45 9.83
N LEU A 100 -13.36 -9.28 10.30
CA LEU A 100 -14.66 -9.14 10.99
C LEU A 100 -15.83 -9.49 10.07
N LEU A 101 -15.76 -9.11 8.79
CA LEU A 101 -16.78 -9.43 7.79
C LEU A 101 -16.77 -10.90 7.35
N GLN A 102 -15.62 -11.58 7.46
CA GLN A 102 -15.44 -12.98 7.05
C GLN A 102 -15.58 -13.98 8.21
N ALA A 103 -16.03 -13.54 9.39
CA ALA A 103 -16.17 -14.42 10.55
C ALA A 103 -17.07 -15.63 10.21
N ALA A 104 -16.51 -16.84 10.37
CA ALA A 104 -17.08 -18.10 9.87
C ALA A 104 -18.45 -18.45 10.46
N ASP A 105 -18.76 -17.86 11.61
CA ASP A 105 -19.95 -18.11 12.42
C ASP A 105 -21.18 -17.34 11.87
N GLY A 106 -21.00 -16.52 10.83
CA GLY A 106 -22.03 -15.71 10.20
C GLY A 106 -22.55 -14.55 11.06
N ARG A 107 -22.03 -14.40 12.29
CA ARG A 107 -22.43 -13.35 13.22
C ARG A 107 -21.52 -12.14 13.08
N LEU A 108 -22.05 -11.08 12.47
CA LEU A 108 -21.39 -9.80 12.39
C LEU A 108 -21.42 -9.09 13.75
N ASP A 109 -20.25 -8.77 14.30
CA ASP A 109 -20.16 -7.87 15.45
C ASP A 109 -20.19 -6.41 14.98
N GLU A 110 -21.40 -5.84 14.94
CA GLU A 110 -21.62 -4.45 14.50
C GLU A 110 -20.87 -3.42 15.35
N SER A 111 -20.66 -3.71 16.64
CA SER A 111 -19.96 -2.79 17.54
C SER A 111 -18.48 -2.71 17.16
N MET A 112 -17.84 -3.86 16.95
CA MET A 112 -16.45 -3.93 16.50
C MET A 112 -16.26 -3.33 15.11
N VAL A 113 -17.21 -3.53 14.19
CA VAL A 113 -17.16 -2.93 12.86
C VAL A 113 -17.25 -1.41 12.95
N ARG A 114 -18.20 -0.88 13.74
CA ARG A 114 -18.36 0.56 13.97
C ARG A 114 -17.08 1.19 14.52
N ASP A 115 -16.46 0.53 15.51
CA ASP A 115 -15.21 1.01 16.09
C ASP A 115 -14.06 1.05 15.08
N ARG A 116 -13.92 0.01 14.24
CA ARG A 116 -12.88 -0.03 13.20
C ARG A 116 -13.11 1.02 12.10
N LEU A 117 -14.36 1.28 11.73
CA LEU A 117 -14.70 2.37 10.81
C LEU A 117 -14.39 3.74 11.40
N LYS A 118 -14.67 3.96 12.69
CA LYS A 118 -14.28 5.19 13.38
C LYS A 118 -12.77 5.37 13.41
N MET A 119 -12.03 4.33 13.80
CA MET A 119 -10.56 4.36 13.78
C MET A 119 -9.99 4.66 12.39
N LEU A 120 -10.59 4.11 11.33
CA LEU A 120 -10.19 4.41 9.96
C LEU A 120 -10.42 5.88 9.61
N SER A 121 -11.60 6.43 9.91
CA SER A 121 -11.93 7.82 9.64
C SER A 121 -11.05 8.80 10.43
N ASP A 122 -10.81 8.52 11.71
CA ASP A 122 -9.96 9.36 12.57
C ASP A 122 -8.49 9.33 12.07
N LEU A 123 -8.00 8.15 11.64
CA LEU A 123 -6.69 8.01 11.02
C LEU A 123 -6.58 8.82 9.72
N GLU A 124 -7.56 8.71 8.82
CA GLU A 124 -7.56 9.41 7.53
C GLU A 124 -7.54 10.94 7.74
N ALA A 125 -8.31 11.45 8.70
CA ALA A 125 -8.30 12.87 9.06
C ALA A 125 -6.95 13.33 9.63
N SER A 126 -6.37 12.56 10.55
CA SER A 126 -5.07 12.85 11.16
C SER A 126 -3.94 12.82 10.13
N VAL A 127 -3.88 11.81 9.27
CA VAL A 127 -2.86 11.70 8.22
C VAL A 127 -2.99 12.85 7.23
N ALA A 128 -4.20 13.25 6.85
CA ALA A 128 -4.41 14.39 5.96
C ALA A 128 -3.88 15.70 6.57
N ALA A 129 -4.17 15.95 7.86
CA ALA A 129 -3.68 17.12 8.56
C ALA A 129 -2.14 17.13 8.66
N GLU A 130 -1.53 16.02 9.07
CA GLU A 130 -0.07 15.91 9.19
C GLU A 130 0.64 16.01 7.83
N ALA A 131 0.07 15.41 6.79
CA ALA A 131 0.61 15.50 5.44
C ALA A 131 0.57 16.94 4.91
N LYS A 132 -0.53 17.68 5.19
CA LYS A 132 -0.61 19.11 4.88
C LYS A 132 0.47 19.89 5.61
N THR A 133 0.66 19.69 6.92
CA THR A 133 1.72 20.38 7.68
C THR A 133 3.12 20.04 7.16
N ALA A 134 3.39 18.78 6.83
CA ALA A 134 4.68 18.36 6.27
C ALA A 134 4.92 19.00 4.90
N GLN A 135 3.86 19.16 4.11
CA GLN A 135 3.89 19.83 2.83
C GLN A 135 4.14 21.33 2.96
N ASP A 136 3.43 22.03 3.84
CA ASP A 136 3.61 23.48 4.06
C ASP A 136 5.08 23.76 4.46
N ARG A 137 5.65 22.91 5.32
CA ARG A 137 7.07 22.98 5.72
C ARG A 137 8.07 22.68 4.59
N LEU A 138 7.66 21.93 3.58
CA LEU A 138 8.46 21.68 2.39
C LEU A 138 8.38 22.89 1.45
N ASP A 139 7.20 23.48 1.32
CA ASP A 139 6.95 24.66 0.51
C ASP A 139 7.75 25.88 1.05
N ASP A 140 7.99 25.98 2.37
CA ASP A 140 8.86 27.01 3.00
C ASP A 140 10.31 27.04 2.46
N VAL A 141 10.80 25.93 1.91
CA VAL A 141 12.19 25.80 1.40
C VAL A 141 12.24 26.09 -0.12
N LEU A 142 11.09 26.07 -0.78
CA LEU A 142 10.96 26.17 -2.23
C LEU A 142 10.45 27.55 -2.63
N ASP A 143 10.97 28.09 -3.73
CA ASP A 143 10.35 29.26 -4.35
C ASP A 143 9.02 28.89 -5.03
N LEU A 144 8.21 29.89 -5.40
CA LEU A 144 6.89 29.68 -5.99
C LEU A 144 6.92 28.81 -7.27
N ARG A 145 7.97 28.94 -8.09
CA ARG A 145 8.11 28.16 -9.32
C ARG A 145 8.49 26.72 -9.00
N GLN A 146 9.37 26.50 -8.04
CA GLN A 146 9.75 25.19 -7.52
C GLN A 146 8.55 24.50 -6.87
N GLN A 147 7.75 25.20 -6.07
CA GLN A 147 6.51 24.67 -5.49
C GLN A 147 5.55 24.18 -6.57
N ALA A 148 5.28 24.99 -7.61
CA ALA A 148 4.40 24.59 -8.71
C ALA A 148 4.93 23.36 -9.47
N ARG A 149 6.24 23.33 -9.78
CA ARG A 149 6.90 22.17 -10.38
C ARG A 149 6.78 20.93 -9.51
N PHE A 150 6.95 21.09 -8.20
CA PHE A 150 6.84 19.99 -7.24
C PHE A 150 5.43 19.40 -7.25
N ARG A 151 4.37 20.22 -7.30
CA ARG A 151 2.99 19.71 -7.38
C ARG A 151 2.73 18.89 -8.63
N ILE A 152 3.23 19.34 -9.77
CA ILE A 152 3.10 18.62 -11.04
C ILE A 152 3.88 17.30 -10.95
N PHE A 153 5.13 17.37 -10.48
CA PHE A 153 6.00 16.21 -10.30
C PHE A 153 5.39 15.16 -9.36
N GLU A 154 4.85 15.57 -8.21
CA GLU A 154 4.16 14.66 -7.28
C GLU A 154 3.01 13.93 -7.97
N GLN A 155 2.17 14.65 -8.71
CA GLN A 155 1.03 14.07 -9.42
C GLN A 155 1.48 13.06 -10.50
N GLU A 156 2.51 13.40 -11.26
CA GLU A 156 3.10 12.47 -12.25
C GLU A 156 3.66 11.22 -11.58
N MET A 157 4.35 11.38 -10.44
CA MET A 157 4.92 10.26 -9.74
C MET A 157 3.85 9.35 -9.13
N GLU A 158 2.81 9.91 -8.52
CA GLU A 158 1.68 9.13 -8.01
C GLU A 158 1.04 8.28 -9.11
N ARG A 159 0.86 8.85 -10.31
CA ARG A 159 0.38 8.08 -11.47
C ARG A 159 1.33 6.93 -11.85
N ARG A 160 2.63 7.20 -11.98
CA ARG A 160 3.65 6.17 -12.30
C ARG A 160 3.68 5.06 -11.25
N LYS A 161 3.52 5.39 -9.96
CA LYS A 161 3.45 4.42 -8.86
C LYS A 161 2.26 3.47 -9.02
N VAL A 162 1.07 4.01 -9.32
CA VAL A 162 -0.14 3.20 -9.55
C VAL A 162 0.05 2.28 -10.75
N GLU A 163 0.56 2.80 -11.87
CA GLU A 163 0.84 1.99 -13.07
C GLU A 163 1.82 0.86 -12.80
N LEU A 164 2.88 1.12 -12.02
CA LEU A 164 3.85 0.12 -11.61
C LEU A 164 3.21 -0.99 -10.76
N VAL A 165 2.45 -0.62 -9.73
CA VAL A 165 1.78 -1.60 -8.85
C VAL A 165 0.77 -2.45 -9.62
N MET A 166 0.02 -1.86 -10.56
CA MET A 166 -0.91 -2.61 -11.41
C MET A 166 -0.19 -3.62 -12.29
N ARG A 167 0.94 -3.24 -12.90
CA ARG A 167 1.75 -4.16 -13.72
C ARG A 167 2.33 -5.31 -12.90
N THR A 168 2.87 -5.03 -11.71
CA THR A 168 3.42 -6.07 -10.82
C THR A 168 2.32 -7.05 -10.37
N ARG A 169 1.11 -6.57 -10.08
CA ARG A 169 -0.03 -7.43 -9.76
C ARG A 169 -0.46 -8.32 -10.92
N GLN A 170 -0.41 -7.82 -12.15
CA GLN A 170 -0.73 -8.60 -13.35
C GLN A 170 0.33 -9.68 -13.62
N ALA A 171 1.61 -9.34 -13.47
CA ALA A 171 2.73 -10.27 -13.65
C ALA A 171 2.74 -11.40 -12.61
N ASN A 172 2.34 -11.11 -11.37
CA ASN A 172 2.28 -12.09 -10.28
C ASN A 172 0.95 -12.88 -10.23
N ARG A 173 0.05 -12.70 -11.21
CA ARG A 173 -1.18 -13.50 -11.27
C ARG A 173 -0.78 -14.92 -11.72
N PRO A 174 -1.00 -15.97 -10.91
CA PRO A 174 -0.66 -17.32 -11.31
C PRO A 174 -1.37 -17.64 -12.63
N GLN A 175 -0.61 -18.15 -13.59
CA GLN A 175 -1.08 -18.59 -14.90
C GLN A 175 -1.97 -19.82 -14.71
N ALA A 176 -3.16 -19.61 -14.14
CA ALA A 176 -4.13 -20.64 -13.87
C ALA A 176 -4.68 -21.13 -15.21
N ASN A 177 -4.23 -22.33 -15.57
CA ASN A 177 -4.91 -23.26 -16.47
C ASN A 177 -4.93 -22.86 -17.96
N ARG A 178 -3.80 -23.09 -18.67
CA ARG A 178 -3.87 -23.45 -20.09
C ARG A 178 -4.01 -24.97 -20.17
N PRO A 179 -5.18 -25.54 -20.51
CA PRO A 179 -5.28 -26.96 -20.78
C PRO A 179 -4.37 -27.29 -21.98
N ARG A 180 -3.41 -28.19 -21.76
CA ARG A 180 -2.67 -28.87 -22.83
C ARG A 180 -3.65 -29.85 -23.48
N ASN A 181 -4.21 -29.47 -24.62
CA ASN A 181 -4.86 -30.43 -25.50
C ASN A 181 -3.76 -31.26 -26.17
N PHE A 182 -3.82 -32.58 -25.99
CA PHE A 182 -3.10 -33.57 -26.80
C PHE A 182 -4.10 -34.19 -27.78
#